data_AF-E6SGT9-F1
#
_entry.id   AF-E6SGT9-F1
#
_cell.length_a   1.000
_cell.length_b   1.000
_cell.length_c   1.000
_cell.angle_alpha   90.00
_cell.angle_beta   90.00
_cell.angle_gamma   90.00
#
_symmetry.space_group_name_H-M   'P 1'
#
loop_
_entity.id
_entity.type
_entity.pdbx_description
1 polymer ?
#
loop_
_entity_poly.entity_id
_entity_poly.type
_entity_poly.pdbx_seq_one_letter_code
_entity_poly.pdbx_strand_id
1 'polypeptide(L)'
;MAEVRSGELLFVKSVKDGIPNRDPLSDSDARRLFDEEDGRISLSDVSIKRDVRDYVLARYPDGGDGTKHVYVREARSAEGNLLGRRALAEQVLGISPDKAREELPRKAFDVRAFGVVYSVSKVSFHLTGPVQFGWAHSLHPVESRYVQGTVVMASEDDRAKGQGTIWTTYIVPFAVFAMHGIINAALAKETDLTPDDVDLVLEGLWKGTRFRQARGRGIQEPLFLLHVEFHDPFFRIGDLDRLVRLEPGREAWLKPGKPSSVAEVALDVQALGQQLLQFQDRVARVRYWLNPAFRLEGDAGLRELGGEPQPAM
;
A
#
# COMPACT_ATOMS: atom_id res chain seq x y z
N MET A 1 7.91 -5.58 -27.61
CA MET A 1 7.15 -5.48 -26.34
C MET A 1 7.53 -4.17 -25.69
N ALA A 2 6.59 -3.46 -25.06
CA ALA A 2 6.91 -2.21 -24.38
C ALA A 2 7.80 -2.50 -23.15
N GLU A 3 8.86 -1.73 -22.96
CA GLU A 3 9.72 -1.83 -21.77
C GLU A 3 9.14 -1.02 -20.61
N VAL A 4 9.38 -1.47 -19.37
CA VAL A 4 9.07 -0.70 -18.16
C VAL A 4 10.00 0.52 -18.09
N ARG A 5 9.41 1.70 -17.92
CA ARG A 5 10.15 2.95 -17.69
C ARG A 5 10.39 3.17 -16.20
N SER A 6 11.44 3.95 -15.89
CA SER A 6 11.60 4.46 -14.53
C SER A 6 10.46 5.42 -14.24
N GLY A 7 9.93 5.34 -13.03
CA GLY A 7 8.75 6.10 -12.67
C GLY A 7 8.61 6.29 -11.18
N GLU A 8 7.70 7.20 -10.84
CA GLU A 8 7.36 7.54 -9.47
C GLU A 8 5.85 7.43 -9.25
N LEU A 9 5.50 6.99 -8.05
CA LEU A 9 4.13 6.80 -7.60
C LEU A 9 3.85 7.73 -6.44
N LEU A 10 2.64 8.28 -6.41
CA LEU A 10 2.06 8.89 -5.21
C LEU A 10 0.71 8.22 -4.97
N PHE A 11 0.58 7.50 -3.86
CA PHE A 11 -0.66 6.84 -3.47
C PHE A 11 -1.21 7.45 -2.19
N VAL A 12 -2.44 7.95 -2.26
CA VAL A 12 -3.17 8.56 -1.15
C VAL A 12 -4.38 7.70 -0.83
N LYS A 13 -4.52 7.33 0.45
CA LYS A 13 -5.68 6.58 0.94
C LYS A 13 -6.15 7.10 2.30
N SER A 14 -7.43 6.97 2.58
CA SER A 14 -7.98 7.23 3.91
C SER A 14 -8.26 5.96 4.69
N VAL A 15 -8.31 6.09 6.01
CA VAL A 15 -8.95 5.14 6.92
C VAL A 15 -9.99 5.85 7.77
N LYS A 16 -11.10 5.18 8.04
CA LYS A 16 -12.12 5.60 8.99
C LYS A 16 -12.38 4.49 10.01
N ASP A 17 -12.52 4.87 11.28
CA ASP A 17 -12.90 4.00 12.39
C ASP A 17 -12.02 2.75 12.56
N GLY A 18 -10.69 2.88 12.41
CA GLY A 18 -9.77 1.78 12.66
C GLY A 18 -8.31 2.07 12.31
N ILE A 19 -7.43 1.08 12.48
CA ILE A 19 -5.98 1.26 12.37
C ILE A 19 -5.41 0.33 11.30
N PRO A 20 -4.98 0.85 10.13
CA PRO A 20 -4.61 0.02 8.99
C PRO A 20 -3.27 -0.69 9.19
N ASN A 21 -2.40 -0.17 10.07
CA ASN A 21 -1.13 -0.81 10.44
C ASN A 21 -0.83 -0.53 11.92
N ARG A 22 -1.13 -1.54 12.74
CA ARG A 22 -0.91 -1.52 14.18
C ARG A 22 0.56 -1.72 14.51
N ASP A 23 0.99 -1.17 15.64
CA ASP A 23 2.32 -1.40 16.20
C ASP A 23 2.27 -2.51 17.26
N PRO A 24 2.81 -3.72 16.97
CA PRO A 24 2.84 -4.81 17.94
C PRO A 24 3.61 -4.48 19.23
N LEU A 25 4.49 -3.47 19.20
CA LEU A 25 5.30 -3.07 20.35
C LEU A 25 4.61 -2.03 21.24
N SER A 26 3.48 -1.45 20.78
CA SER A 26 2.76 -0.38 21.48
C SER A 26 1.28 -0.72 21.64
N ASP A 27 1.00 -1.86 22.27
CA ASP A 27 -0.37 -2.36 22.53
C ASP A 27 -1.29 -2.37 21.30
N SER A 28 -0.69 -2.61 20.13
CA SER A 28 -1.39 -2.57 18.84
C SER A 28 -2.09 -1.24 18.52
N ASP A 29 -1.62 -0.11 19.06
CA ASP A 29 -2.02 1.25 18.67
C ASP A 29 -1.46 1.61 17.28
N ALA A 30 -1.79 2.81 16.78
CA ALA A 30 -1.28 3.37 15.55
C ALA A 30 0.22 3.63 15.67
N ARG A 31 0.97 3.20 14.65
CA ARG A 31 2.42 3.37 14.62
C ARG A 31 2.80 4.85 14.49
N ARG A 32 3.68 5.34 15.35
CA ARG A 32 4.22 6.71 15.33
C ARG A 32 5.74 6.66 15.23
N LEU A 33 6.28 7.21 14.14
CA LEU A 33 7.73 7.36 13.96
C LEU A 33 8.23 8.76 14.32
N PHE A 34 7.34 9.74 14.28
CA PHE A 34 7.62 11.12 14.67
C PHE A 34 7.31 11.31 16.15
N ASP A 35 7.79 12.41 16.70
CA ASP A 35 7.47 12.82 18.07
C ASP A 35 5.97 13.13 18.25
N GLU A 36 5.57 13.27 19.52
CA GLU A 36 4.19 13.59 19.88
C GLU A 36 3.75 14.98 19.37
N GLU A 37 4.68 15.92 19.22
CA GLU A 37 4.40 17.28 18.73
C GLU A 37 4.02 17.28 17.25
N ASP A 38 4.69 16.47 16.42
CA ASP A 38 4.35 16.26 15.02
C ASP A 38 2.97 15.60 14.91
N GLY A 39 2.73 14.55 15.71
CA GLY A 39 1.43 13.91 15.88
C GLY A 39 0.96 13.07 14.69
N ARG A 40 1.74 12.95 13.61
CA ARG A 40 1.39 12.07 12.47
C ARG A 40 1.60 10.60 12.83
N ILE A 41 0.77 9.76 12.22
CA ILE A 41 0.90 8.30 12.28
C ILE A 41 1.46 7.76 10.97
N SER A 42 2.03 6.57 11.02
CA SER A 42 2.77 5.97 9.91
C SER A 42 2.25 4.59 9.52
N LEU A 43 2.40 4.26 8.25
CA LEU A 43 2.00 3.02 7.64
C LEU A 43 3.20 2.45 6.88
N SER A 44 3.65 1.27 7.28
CA SER A 44 4.79 0.60 6.63
C SER A 44 4.51 0.24 5.17
N ASP A 45 5.55 0.27 4.36
CA ASP A 45 5.54 -0.16 2.95
C ASP A 45 5.05 -1.61 2.81
N VAL A 46 5.44 -2.49 3.75
CA VAL A 46 5.02 -3.89 3.80
C VAL A 46 3.50 -4.03 3.90
N SER A 47 2.82 -3.12 4.62
CA SER A 47 1.37 -3.15 4.75
C SER A 47 0.67 -2.90 3.41
N ILE A 48 1.17 -1.95 2.61
CA ILE A 48 0.61 -1.64 1.30
C ILE A 48 0.99 -2.71 0.26
N LYS A 49 2.23 -3.20 0.28
CA LYS A 49 2.62 -4.37 -0.53
C LYS A 49 1.71 -5.57 -0.23
N ARG A 50 1.26 -5.73 1.03
CA ARG A 50 0.29 -6.78 1.39
C ARG A 50 -1.12 -6.52 0.85
N ASP A 51 -1.58 -5.27 0.78
CA ASP A 51 -2.85 -4.94 0.13
C ASP A 51 -2.85 -5.40 -1.35
N VAL A 52 -1.73 -5.16 -2.06
CA VAL A 52 -1.54 -5.64 -3.45
C VAL A 52 -1.49 -7.17 -3.51
N ARG A 53 -0.68 -7.82 -2.66
CA ARG A 53 -0.55 -9.30 -2.64
C ARG A 53 -1.87 -10.01 -2.36
N ASP A 54 -2.61 -9.56 -1.34
CA ASP A 54 -3.88 -10.17 -0.94
C ASP A 54 -4.91 -10.01 -2.07
N TYR A 55 -4.90 -8.88 -2.79
CA TYR A 55 -5.73 -8.67 -3.98
C TYR A 55 -5.38 -9.60 -5.14
N VAL A 56 -4.10 -9.66 -5.52
CA VAL A 56 -3.63 -10.51 -6.63
C VAL A 56 -3.91 -11.98 -6.32
N LEU A 57 -3.69 -12.40 -5.08
CA LEU A 57 -4.00 -13.75 -4.63
C LEU A 57 -5.50 -14.07 -4.74
N ALA A 58 -6.37 -13.14 -4.35
CA ALA A 58 -7.81 -13.33 -4.45
C ALA A 58 -8.31 -13.34 -5.90
N ARG A 59 -7.71 -12.53 -6.78
CA ARG A 59 -8.07 -12.44 -8.20
C ARG A 59 -7.53 -13.60 -9.02
N TYR A 60 -6.34 -14.09 -8.68
CA TYR A 60 -5.62 -15.15 -9.39
C TYR A 60 -5.20 -16.25 -8.40
N PRO A 61 -6.15 -16.97 -7.78
CA PRO A 61 -5.85 -17.97 -6.74
C PRO A 61 -4.90 -19.07 -7.26
N ASP A 62 -5.05 -19.44 -8.52
CA ASP A 62 -4.24 -20.45 -9.22
C ASP A 62 -3.10 -19.85 -10.05
N GLY A 63 -2.78 -18.56 -9.85
CA GLY A 63 -1.67 -17.87 -10.53
C GLY A 63 -1.99 -17.37 -11.94
N GLY A 64 -3.26 -17.43 -12.37
CA GLY A 64 -3.71 -16.91 -13.66
C GLY A 64 -3.16 -17.73 -14.83
N ASP A 65 -2.33 -17.12 -15.66
CA ASP A 65 -1.55 -17.77 -16.73
C ASP A 65 -0.28 -18.47 -16.21
N GLY A 66 -0.20 -18.73 -14.91
CA GLY A 66 0.97 -19.31 -14.24
C GLY A 66 2.05 -18.30 -13.85
N THR A 67 1.86 -17.00 -14.13
CA THR A 67 2.85 -15.93 -13.85
C THR A 67 2.45 -15.00 -12.69
N LYS A 68 1.22 -15.15 -12.18
CA LYS A 68 0.58 -14.25 -11.20
C LYS A 68 0.42 -14.89 -9.82
N HIS A 69 1.18 -15.94 -9.52
CA HIS A 69 1.18 -16.49 -8.16
C HIS A 69 1.70 -15.44 -7.16
N VAL A 70 1.31 -15.60 -5.90
CA VAL A 70 1.84 -14.82 -4.78
C VAL A 70 2.62 -15.77 -3.87
N TYR A 71 3.92 -15.56 -3.76
CA TYR A 71 4.80 -16.39 -2.95
C TYR A 71 4.75 -16.00 -1.47
N VAL A 72 4.80 -14.70 -1.15
CA VAL A 72 4.76 -14.22 0.23
C VAL A 72 3.31 -14.15 0.71
N ARG A 73 2.78 -15.30 1.17
CA ARG A 73 1.40 -15.43 1.67
C ARG A 73 1.30 -16.36 2.87
N GLU A 74 0.20 -16.24 3.60
CA GLU A 74 -0.20 -17.27 4.56
C GLU A 74 -0.77 -18.47 3.78
N ALA A 75 -0.23 -19.67 4.04
CA ALA A 75 -0.79 -20.91 3.54
C ALA A 75 -0.64 -21.98 4.63
N ARG A 76 -1.60 -22.89 4.73
CA ARG A 76 -1.61 -23.94 5.76
C ARG A 76 -1.67 -25.32 5.11
N SER A 77 -1.04 -26.31 5.76
CA SER A 77 -1.16 -27.71 5.38
C SER A 77 -2.57 -28.25 5.70
N ALA A 78 -2.88 -29.47 5.26
CA ALA A 78 -4.14 -30.14 5.59
C ALA A 78 -4.34 -30.31 7.11
N GLU A 79 -3.24 -30.42 7.85
CA GLU A 79 -3.19 -30.51 9.32
C GLU A 79 -3.25 -29.13 10.01
N GLY A 80 -3.39 -28.04 9.26
CA GLY A 80 -3.53 -26.67 9.78
C GLY A 80 -2.21 -25.94 10.09
N ASN A 81 -1.06 -26.57 9.83
CA ASN A 81 0.26 -25.99 10.11
C ASN A 81 0.63 -24.91 9.08
N LEU A 82 1.22 -23.80 9.53
CA LEU A 82 1.69 -22.74 8.64
C LEU A 82 2.83 -23.24 7.75
N LEU A 83 2.67 -23.10 6.44
CA LEU A 83 3.69 -23.46 5.47
C LEU A 83 4.87 -22.49 5.52
N GLY A 84 6.09 -23.04 5.60
CA GLY A 84 7.32 -22.26 5.50
C GLY A 84 7.70 -21.91 4.06
N ARG A 85 8.75 -21.10 3.92
CA ARG A 85 9.33 -20.65 2.62
C ARG A 85 9.54 -21.81 1.63
N ARG A 86 10.11 -22.91 2.11
CA ARG A 86 10.35 -24.12 1.29
C ARG A 86 9.06 -24.71 0.75
N ALA A 87 8.11 -24.99 1.64
CA ALA A 87 6.84 -25.62 1.29
C ALA A 87 6.01 -24.75 0.35
N LEU A 88 6.04 -23.42 0.53
CA LEU A 88 5.44 -22.49 -0.43
C LEU A 88 6.06 -22.66 -1.83
N ALA A 89 7.39 -22.61 -1.95
CA ALA A 89 8.03 -22.75 -3.27
C ALA A 89 7.75 -24.12 -3.92
N GLU A 90 7.91 -25.21 -3.19
CA GLU A 90 7.79 -26.56 -3.72
C GLU A 90 6.32 -26.97 -3.96
N GLN A 91 5.44 -26.75 -2.99
CA GLN A 91 4.07 -27.28 -3.02
C GLN A 91 3.09 -26.35 -3.74
N VAL A 92 3.30 -25.02 -3.68
CA VAL A 92 2.40 -24.05 -4.33
C VAL A 92 2.86 -23.75 -5.75
N LEU A 93 4.16 -23.53 -5.95
CA LEU A 93 4.69 -23.08 -7.25
C LEU A 93 5.38 -24.20 -8.04
N GLY A 94 5.60 -25.38 -7.44
CA GLY A 94 6.33 -26.47 -8.09
C GLY A 94 7.79 -26.12 -8.38
N ILE A 95 8.41 -25.30 -7.52
CA ILE A 95 9.78 -24.81 -7.69
C ILE A 95 10.71 -25.51 -6.71
N SER A 96 11.75 -26.18 -7.22
CA SER A 96 12.81 -26.73 -6.38
C SER A 96 13.71 -25.61 -5.82
N PRO A 97 14.25 -25.74 -4.60
CA PRO A 97 15.11 -24.72 -3.99
C PRO A 97 16.28 -24.28 -4.87
N ASP A 98 16.90 -25.21 -5.61
CA ASP A 98 18.06 -24.92 -6.48
C ASP A 98 17.70 -24.05 -7.70
N LYS A 99 16.44 -24.09 -8.14
CA LYS A 99 15.93 -23.26 -9.25
C LYS A 99 15.19 -22.02 -8.78
N ALA A 100 15.08 -21.81 -7.47
CA ALA A 100 14.25 -20.76 -6.90
C ALA A 100 14.65 -19.35 -7.36
N ARG A 101 15.94 -19.10 -7.58
CA ARG A 101 16.42 -17.78 -8.03
C ARG A 101 15.89 -17.38 -9.41
N GLU A 102 15.77 -18.33 -10.33
CA GLU A 102 15.36 -18.09 -11.72
C GLU A 102 13.84 -18.23 -11.89
N GLU A 103 13.22 -19.21 -11.22
CA GLU A 103 11.81 -19.56 -11.42
C GLU A 103 10.83 -18.74 -10.57
N LEU A 104 11.24 -18.27 -9.38
CA LEU A 104 10.36 -17.46 -8.53
C LEU A 104 9.91 -16.16 -9.22
N PRO A 105 10.79 -15.30 -9.77
CA PRO A 105 10.32 -14.09 -10.45
C PRO A 105 9.49 -14.39 -11.70
N ARG A 106 9.64 -15.56 -12.34
CA ARG A 106 8.81 -15.94 -13.50
C ARG A 106 7.39 -16.33 -13.10
N LYS A 107 7.23 -17.09 -12.01
CA LYS A 107 5.92 -17.60 -11.57
C LYS A 107 5.20 -16.70 -10.57
N ALA A 108 5.95 -16.00 -9.71
CA ALA A 108 5.41 -15.21 -8.63
C ALA A 108 5.50 -13.71 -8.93
N PHE A 109 4.34 -13.09 -9.16
CA PHE A 109 4.22 -11.66 -9.42
C PHE A 109 4.81 -10.81 -8.29
N ASP A 110 4.57 -11.19 -7.02
CA ASP A 110 5.02 -10.40 -5.89
C ASP A 110 6.55 -10.44 -5.71
N VAL A 111 7.21 -11.53 -6.10
CA VAL A 111 8.66 -11.62 -6.17
C VAL A 111 9.19 -10.76 -7.32
N ARG A 112 8.54 -10.84 -8.49
CA ARG A 112 8.90 -10.05 -9.67
C ARG A 112 8.81 -8.55 -9.44
N ALA A 113 7.76 -8.09 -8.76
CA ALA A 113 7.50 -6.68 -8.49
C ALA A 113 8.22 -6.15 -7.25
N PHE A 114 8.19 -6.88 -6.12
CA PHE A 114 8.65 -6.38 -4.82
C PHE A 114 9.94 -7.03 -4.32
N GLY A 115 10.41 -8.08 -4.99
CA GLY A 115 11.61 -8.81 -4.60
C GLY A 115 11.36 -9.77 -3.44
N VAL A 116 12.42 -10.49 -3.07
CA VAL A 116 12.39 -11.50 -2.00
C VAL A 116 13.77 -11.73 -1.40
N VAL A 117 13.81 -11.99 -0.10
CA VAL A 117 14.97 -12.61 0.56
C VAL A 117 14.66 -14.09 0.74
N TYR A 118 15.33 -14.93 -0.03
CA TYR A 118 15.13 -16.38 -0.01
C TYR A 118 16.27 -17.04 0.75
N SER A 119 15.95 -17.86 1.74
CA SER A 119 16.91 -18.65 2.51
C SER A 119 16.26 -19.98 2.87
N VAL A 120 16.57 -21.02 2.11
CA VAL A 120 16.04 -22.38 2.28
C VAL A 120 17.17 -23.38 2.08
N SER A 121 17.38 -24.25 3.07
CA SER A 121 18.45 -25.26 3.03
C SER A 121 19.82 -24.62 2.77
N LYS A 122 20.52 -24.99 1.68
CA LYS A 122 21.84 -24.44 1.32
C LYS A 122 21.75 -23.28 0.31
N VAL A 123 20.54 -22.89 -0.09
CA VAL A 123 20.30 -21.84 -1.09
C VAL A 123 19.89 -20.55 -0.37
N SER A 124 20.68 -19.50 -0.55
CA SER A 124 20.41 -18.16 -0.04
C SER A 124 20.69 -17.13 -1.12
N PHE A 125 19.71 -16.26 -1.38
CA PHE A 125 19.86 -15.13 -2.29
C PHE A 125 18.86 -14.03 -1.93
N HIS A 126 19.14 -12.83 -2.43
CA HIS A 126 18.18 -11.73 -2.43
C HIS A 126 17.92 -11.30 -3.87
N LEU A 127 16.67 -10.98 -4.16
CA LEU A 127 16.26 -10.28 -5.38
C LEU A 127 15.63 -8.96 -4.96
N THR A 128 16.16 -7.86 -5.49
CA THR A 128 15.60 -6.53 -5.24
C THR A 128 14.47 -6.29 -6.20
N GLY A 129 13.28 -5.99 -5.68
CA GLY A 129 12.13 -5.68 -6.53
C GLY A 129 12.27 -4.32 -7.20
N PRO A 130 11.84 -4.18 -8.46
CA PRO A 130 11.79 -2.89 -9.16
C PRO A 130 10.82 -1.89 -8.55
N VAL A 131 9.75 -2.34 -7.87
CA VAL A 131 8.77 -1.45 -7.24
C VAL A 131 9.03 -1.36 -5.74
N GLN A 132 9.41 -0.17 -5.30
CA GLN A 132 9.68 0.13 -3.89
C GLN A 132 8.79 1.26 -3.40
N PHE A 133 8.41 1.20 -2.13
CA PHE A 133 7.61 2.23 -1.49
C PHE A 133 8.33 2.74 -0.25
N GLY A 134 8.21 4.05 -0.02
CA GLY A 134 8.53 4.63 1.28
C GLY A 134 7.46 4.26 2.32
N TRP A 135 7.73 4.64 3.57
CA TRP A 135 6.68 4.63 4.58
C TRP A 135 5.66 5.71 4.26
N ALA A 136 4.38 5.37 4.39
CA ALA A 136 3.34 6.36 4.26
C ALA A 136 3.14 7.08 5.59
N HIS A 137 2.89 8.37 5.55
CA HIS A 137 2.62 9.18 6.73
C HIS A 137 1.27 9.88 6.58
N SER A 138 0.58 10.11 7.70
CA SER A 138 -0.66 10.87 7.65
C SER A 138 -0.37 12.32 7.24
N LEU A 139 -1.20 12.92 6.39
CA LEU A 139 -1.03 14.30 5.93
C LEU A 139 -1.39 15.34 7.00
N HIS A 140 -1.86 14.89 8.17
CA HIS A 140 -2.23 15.70 9.31
C HIS A 140 -1.93 14.96 10.63
N PRO A 141 -1.87 15.65 11.77
CA PRO A 141 -1.82 15.02 13.08
C PRO A 141 -3.07 14.15 13.33
N VAL A 142 -2.86 12.97 13.91
CA VAL A 142 -3.91 11.99 14.17
C VAL A 142 -3.86 11.55 15.61
N GLU A 143 -5.03 11.42 16.22
CA GLU A 143 -5.21 10.95 17.59
C GLU A 143 -5.93 9.61 17.58
N SER A 144 -5.34 8.61 18.23
CA SER A 144 -5.98 7.32 18.48
C SER A 144 -6.90 7.42 19.69
N ARG A 145 -8.06 6.75 19.63
CA ARG A 145 -9.03 6.69 20.74
C ARG A 145 -9.10 5.27 21.27
N TYR A 146 -9.01 5.14 22.59
CA TYR A 146 -9.26 3.89 23.28
C TYR A 146 -10.77 3.68 23.40
N VAL A 147 -11.27 2.58 22.85
CA VAL A 147 -12.69 2.23 22.85
C VAL A 147 -12.90 0.85 23.44
N GLN A 148 -14.03 0.69 24.13
CA GLN A 148 -14.44 -0.56 24.76
C GLN A 148 -15.75 -1.05 24.12
N GLY A 149 -15.86 -2.36 23.92
CA GLY A 149 -17.10 -3.02 23.53
C GLY A 149 -17.33 -4.30 24.31
N THR A 150 -18.51 -4.89 24.15
CA THR A 150 -18.90 -6.14 24.82
C THR A 150 -19.39 -7.14 23.76
N VAL A 151 -18.93 -8.38 23.82
CA VAL A 151 -19.48 -9.48 23.03
C VAL A 151 -20.41 -10.33 23.89
N VAL A 152 -21.52 -10.82 23.33
CA VAL A 152 -22.54 -11.57 24.10
C VAL A 152 -21.99 -12.90 24.63
N MET A 153 -21.02 -13.50 23.94
CA MET A 153 -20.38 -14.73 24.39
C MET A 153 -19.40 -14.45 25.53
N ALA A 154 -19.56 -15.18 26.62
CA ALA A 154 -18.66 -15.15 27.76
C ALA A 154 -17.43 -16.03 27.50
N SER A 155 -16.25 -15.52 27.83
CA SER A 155 -15.00 -16.26 27.98
C SER A 155 -15.17 -17.37 29.03
N GLU A 156 -14.30 -18.39 29.04
CA GLU A 156 -14.39 -19.47 30.03
C GLU A 156 -14.39 -18.95 31.48
N ASP A 157 -13.68 -17.85 31.74
CA ASP A 157 -13.61 -17.19 33.05
C ASP A 157 -14.85 -16.35 33.39
N ASP A 158 -15.59 -15.86 32.37
CA ASP A 158 -16.76 -14.98 32.55
C ASP A 158 -18.11 -15.74 32.50
N ARG A 159 -18.11 -17.02 32.10
CA ARG A 159 -19.34 -17.84 32.00
C ARG A 159 -20.12 -17.90 33.32
N ALA A 160 -19.43 -17.90 34.45
CA ALA A 160 -20.05 -17.94 35.78
C ALA A 160 -20.76 -16.63 36.17
N LYS A 161 -20.47 -15.51 35.48
CA LYS A 161 -21.00 -14.18 35.81
C LYS A 161 -22.18 -13.75 34.93
N GLY A 162 -22.55 -14.54 33.93
CA GLY A 162 -23.64 -14.21 33.00
C GLY A 162 -23.41 -12.92 32.20
N GLN A 163 -22.18 -12.42 32.16
CA GLN A 163 -21.78 -11.21 31.44
C GLN A 163 -20.96 -11.59 30.22
N GLY A 164 -21.24 -10.91 29.12
CA GLY A 164 -20.46 -11.02 27.89
C GLY A 164 -19.04 -10.49 28.08
N THR A 165 -18.07 -11.01 27.32
CA THR A 165 -16.67 -10.59 27.45
C THR A 165 -16.47 -9.17 26.92
N ILE A 166 -15.78 -8.36 27.71
CA ILE A 166 -15.38 -7.01 27.35
C ILE A 166 -14.10 -7.06 26.53
N TRP A 167 -14.05 -6.30 25.44
CA TRP A 167 -12.84 -6.09 24.67
C TRP A 167 -12.54 -4.60 24.57
N THR A 168 -11.27 -4.27 24.46
CA THR A 168 -10.79 -2.92 24.26
C THR A 168 -9.89 -2.84 23.04
N THR A 169 -9.85 -1.69 22.38
CA THR A 169 -8.93 -1.46 21.28
C THR A 169 -8.71 0.02 21.04
N TYR A 170 -7.58 0.35 20.43
CA TYR A 170 -7.38 1.66 19.81
C TYR A 170 -8.00 1.70 18.41
N ILE A 171 -8.66 2.82 18.11
CA ILE A 171 -9.17 3.17 16.78
C ILE A 171 -8.68 4.56 16.38
N VAL A 172 -8.46 4.76 15.08
CA VAL A 172 -8.27 6.09 14.50
C VAL A 172 -9.60 6.49 13.86
N PRO A 173 -10.25 7.59 14.31
CA PRO A 173 -11.54 8.01 13.74
C PRO A 173 -11.44 8.32 12.25
N PHE A 174 -10.43 9.09 11.85
CA PHE A 174 -10.16 9.42 10.46
C PHE A 174 -8.69 9.78 10.27
N ALA A 175 -8.08 9.27 9.20
CA ALA A 175 -6.75 9.70 8.76
C ALA A 175 -6.60 9.55 7.25
N VAL A 176 -5.86 10.47 6.63
CA VAL A 176 -5.44 10.41 5.23
C VAL A 176 -3.93 10.23 5.16
N PHE A 177 -3.46 9.20 4.45
CA PHE A 177 -2.05 8.88 4.27
C PHE A 177 -1.61 9.18 2.84
N ALA A 178 -0.39 9.70 2.69
CA ALA A 178 0.30 9.76 1.41
C ALA A 178 1.54 8.87 1.44
N MET A 179 1.77 8.15 0.35
CA MET A 179 2.92 7.27 0.16
C MET A 179 3.59 7.54 -1.17
N HIS A 180 4.90 7.77 -1.14
CA HIS A 180 5.73 7.83 -2.33
C HIS A 180 6.26 6.44 -2.70
N GLY A 181 6.30 6.14 -4.00
CA GLY A 181 6.86 4.90 -4.55
C GLY A 181 7.73 5.15 -5.77
N ILE A 182 8.59 4.19 -6.06
CA ILE A 182 9.58 4.24 -7.14
C ILE A 182 9.47 2.95 -7.95
N ILE A 183 9.50 3.09 -9.27
CA ILE A 183 9.65 2.01 -10.24
C ILE A 183 11.02 2.18 -10.90
N ASN A 184 11.89 1.18 -10.75
CA ASN A 184 13.24 1.19 -11.30
C ASN A 184 13.32 0.33 -12.57
N ALA A 185 13.54 0.98 -13.72
CA ALA A 185 13.63 0.27 -15.01
C ALA A 185 14.80 -0.71 -15.11
N ALA A 186 15.94 -0.43 -14.46
CA ALA A 186 17.10 -1.32 -14.50
C ALA A 186 16.80 -2.63 -13.76
N LEU A 187 16.23 -2.53 -12.55
CA LEU A 187 15.81 -3.70 -11.79
C LEU A 187 14.63 -4.44 -12.45
N ALA A 188 13.78 -3.72 -13.18
CA ALA A 188 12.68 -4.33 -13.93
C ALA A 188 13.21 -5.30 -15.00
N LYS A 189 14.37 -4.99 -15.61
CA LYS A 189 15.05 -5.89 -16.56
C LYS A 189 15.66 -7.10 -15.86
N GLU A 190 16.10 -6.98 -14.62
CA GLU A 190 16.67 -8.11 -13.86
C GLU A 190 15.60 -9.11 -13.40
N THR A 191 14.39 -8.63 -13.09
CA THR A 191 13.27 -9.49 -12.64
C THR A 191 12.29 -9.87 -13.74
N ASP A 192 12.53 -9.43 -14.99
CA ASP A 192 11.60 -9.55 -16.13
C ASP A 192 10.22 -8.90 -15.86
N LEU A 193 10.17 -7.82 -15.07
CA LEU A 193 8.93 -7.08 -14.82
C LEU A 193 8.39 -6.48 -16.12
N THR A 194 7.11 -6.70 -16.38
CA THR A 194 6.41 -6.20 -17.56
C THR A 194 5.58 -4.95 -17.27
N PRO A 195 5.19 -4.15 -18.28
CA PRO A 195 4.21 -3.08 -18.10
C PRO A 195 2.86 -3.56 -17.53
N ASP A 196 2.43 -4.77 -17.89
CA ASP A 196 1.20 -5.39 -17.36
C ASP A 196 1.32 -5.67 -15.86
N ASP A 197 2.51 -6.04 -15.38
CA ASP A 197 2.78 -6.19 -13.95
C ASP A 197 2.71 -4.82 -13.24
N VAL A 198 3.23 -3.76 -13.85
CA VAL A 198 3.11 -2.41 -13.30
C VAL A 198 1.64 -2.01 -13.18
N ASP A 199 0.84 -2.23 -14.22
CA ASP A 199 -0.59 -1.95 -14.18
C ASP A 199 -1.32 -2.82 -13.14
N LEU A 200 -0.90 -4.07 -12.93
CA LEU A 200 -1.42 -4.92 -11.86
C LEU A 200 -1.02 -4.44 -10.46
N VAL A 201 0.16 -3.84 -10.28
CA VAL A 201 0.52 -3.14 -9.02
C VAL A 201 -0.42 -1.97 -8.78
N LEU A 202 -0.64 -1.11 -9.79
CA LEU A 202 -1.53 0.05 -9.68
C LEU A 202 -2.98 -0.39 -9.36
N GLU A 203 -3.46 -1.43 -10.04
CA GLU A 203 -4.76 -2.06 -9.77
C GLU A 203 -4.83 -2.59 -8.34
N GLY A 204 -3.80 -3.28 -7.87
CA GLY A 204 -3.73 -3.79 -6.50
C GLY A 204 -3.64 -2.70 -5.44
N LEU A 205 -2.99 -1.57 -5.70
CA LEU A 205 -3.01 -0.41 -4.78
C LEU A 205 -4.44 0.10 -4.60
N TRP A 206 -5.17 0.26 -5.70
CA TRP A 206 -6.53 0.77 -5.70
C TRP A 206 -7.52 -0.26 -5.13
N LYS A 207 -7.68 -1.40 -5.81
CA LYS A 207 -8.68 -2.43 -5.46
C LYS A 207 -8.29 -3.23 -4.24
N GLY A 208 -7.00 -3.45 -3.99
CA GLY A 208 -6.54 -4.17 -2.80
C GLY A 208 -6.82 -3.40 -1.50
N THR A 209 -6.74 -2.07 -1.54
CA THR A 209 -7.18 -1.23 -0.42
C THR A 209 -8.67 -1.45 -0.13
N ARG A 210 -9.50 -1.53 -1.17
CA ARG A 210 -10.96 -1.75 -1.03
C ARG A 210 -11.31 -3.19 -0.65
N PHE A 211 -10.50 -4.16 -1.08
CA PHE A 211 -10.69 -5.58 -0.79
C PHE A 211 -10.32 -5.95 0.65
N ARG A 212 -9.21 -5.42 1.16
CA ARG A 212 -8.62 -5.84 2.44
C ARG A 212 -9.21 -5.10 3.65
N GLN A 213 -10.54 -5.15 3.78
CA GLN A 213 -11.29 -4.57 4.90
C GLN A 213 -11.36 -5.55 6.07
N ALA A 214 -11.18 -5.05 7.29
CA ALA A 214 -11.41 -5.82 8.51
C ALA A 214 -11.74 -4.86 9.65
N ARG A 215 -12.52 -5.33 10.64
CA ARG A 215 -12.97 -4.51 11.78
C ARG A 215 -11.83 -3.74 12.46
N GLY A 216 -10.69 -4.38 12.70
CA GLY A 216 -9.55 -3.73 13.35
C GLY A 216 -8.77 -2.76 12.45
N ARG A 217 -8.90 -2.87 11.13
CA ARG A 217 -8.21 -2.05 10.12
C ARG A 217 -8.98 -0.77 9.79
N GLY A 218 -10.26 -0.71 10.14
CA GLY A 218 -11.16 0.37 9.72
C GLY A 218 -11.57 0.23 8.26
N ILE A 219 -12.46 1.12 7.83
CA ILE A 219 -12.87 1.24 6.44
C ILE A 219 -11.84 2.08 5.70
N GLN A 220 -11.16 1.46 4.74
CA GLN A 220 -10.13 2.12 3.94
C GLN A 220 -10.64 2.41 2.53
N GLU A 221 -10.29 3.57 2.00
CA GLU A 221 -10.64 3.97 0.62
C GLU A 221 -9.40 4.55 -0.07
N PRO A 222 -9.07 4.10 -1.29
CA PRO A 222 -8.11 4.81 -2.12
C PRO A 222 -8.71 6.16 -2.53
N LEU A 223 -7.91 7.22 -2.48
CA LEU A 223 -8.36 8.58 -2.73
C LEU A 223 -7.74 9.15 -4.00
N PHE A 224 -6.43 9.01 -4.15
CA PHE A 224 -5.68 9.49 -5.30
C PHE A 224 -4.50 8.56 -5.57
N LEU A 225 -4.27 8.22 -6.83
CA LEU A 225 -3.10 7.46 -7.28
C LEU A 225 -2.51 8.18 -8.48
N LEU A 226 -1.23 8.52 -8.42
CA LEU A 226 -0.48 9.09 -9.53
C LEU A 226 0.62 8.11 -9.94
N HIS A 227 0.83 8.00 -11.24
CA HIS A 227 1.97 7.33 -11.85
C HIS A 227 2.60 8.24 -12.90
N VAL A 228 3.84 8.64 -12.64
CA VAL A 228 4.68 9.43 -13.57
C VAL A 228 5.78 8.54 -14.09
N GLU A 229 5.95 8.49 -15.41
CA GLU A 229 7.05 7.80 -16.09
C GLU A 229 8.00 8.81 -16.68
N PHE A 230 9.30 8.49 -16.68
CA PHE A 230 10.35 9.35 -17.22
C PHE A 230 11.04 8.71 -18.42
N HIS A 231 11.60 9.57 -19.30
CA HIS A 231 12.39 9.13 -20.45
C HIS A 231 13.76 8.57 -20.04
N ASP A 232 14.39 9.18 -19.02
CA ASP A 232 15.70 8.78 -18.53
C ASP A 232 15.54 7.75 -17.39
N PRO A 233 16.12 6.54 -17.50
CA PRO A 233 16.01 5.51 -16.47
C PRO A 233 16.67 5.87 -15.14
N PHE A 234 17.54 6.89 -15.10
CA PHE A 234 18.23 7.34 -13.88
C PHE A 234 17.63 8.61 -13.27
N PHE A 235 16.67 9.24 -13.95
CA PHE A 235 16.01 10.45 -13.47
C PHE A 235 14.87 10.15 -12.48
N ARG A 236 14.68 11.04 -11.52
CA ARG A 236 13.56 11.09 -10.58
C ARG A 236 13.42 12.49 -10.01
N ILE A 237 12.22 12.87 -9.58
CA ILE A 237 11.98 14.12 -8.85
C ILE A 237 12.26 13.91 -7.36
N GLY A 238 11.77 12.80 -6.79
CA GLY A 238 11.86 12.46 -5.38
C GLY A 238 10.77 13.12 -4.53
N ASP A 239 10.43 12.47 -3.42
CA ASP A 239 9.60 13.00 -2.34
C ASP A 239 8.25 13.61 -2.80
N LEU A 240 7.56 12.93 -3.73
CA LEU A 240 6.28 13.44 -4.28
C LEU A 240 5.21 13.67 -3.21
N ASP A 241 5.26 12.93 -2.10
CA ASP A 241 4.37 13.09 -0.95
C ASP A 241 4.57 14.42 -0.21
N ARG A 242 5.74 15.06 -0.34
CA ARG A 242 6.02 16.40 0.22
C ARG A 242 5.49 17.54 -0.65
N LEU A 243 5.13 17.25 -1.89
CA LEU A 243 4.61 18.21 -2.87
C LEU A 243 3.08 18.28 -2.88
N VAL A 244 2.43 17.56 -1.98
CA VAL A 244 0.98 17.58 -1.80
C VAL A 244 0.62 17.96 -0.37
N ARG A 245 -0.54 18.59 -0.20
CA ARG A 245 -1.07 18.95 1.12
C ARG A 245 -2.55 18.60 1.20
N LEU A 246 -3.01 18.32 2.41
CA LEU A 246 -4.42 18.11 2.69
C LEU A 246 -5.05 19.43 3.11
N GLU A 247 -6.19 19.76 2.52
CA GLU A 247 -7.05 20.84 2.98
C GLU A 247 -8.26 20.28 3.75
N PRO A 248 -8.65 20.89 4.89
CA PRO A 248 -7.97 22.01 5.53
C PRO A 248 -6.60 21.62 6.10
N GLY A 249 -5.65 22.56 6.08
CA GLY A 249 -4.30 22.36 6.59
C GLY A 249 -4.19 22.06 8.10
N ARG A 250 -2.95 21.80 8.56
CA ARG A 250 -2.60 21.31 9.92
C ARG A 250 -3.35 21.99 11.07
N GLU A 251 -3.50 23.31 11.04
CA GLU A 251 -4.13 24.06 12.14
C GLU A 251 -5.59 23.66 12.41
N ALA A 252 -6.33 23.25 11.38
CA ALA A 252 -7.71 22.80 11.54
C ALA A 252 -7.80 21.46 12.30
N TRP A 253 -6.79 20.60 12.17
CA TRP A 253 -6.73 19.28 12.80
C TRP A 253 -6.37 19.32 14.28
N LEU A 254 -5.83 20.45 14.75
CA LEU A 254 -5.50 20.69 16.16
C LEU A 254 -6.68 21.24 16.97
N LYS A 255 -7.75 21.67 16.29
CA LYS A 255 -8.93 22.27 16.93
C LYS A 255 -10.07 21.25 17.10
N PRO A 256 -11.02 21.49 18.03
CA PRO A 256 -12.28 20.75 18.07
C PRO A 256 -13.04 20.89 16.74
N GLY A 257 -13.81 19.86 16.36
CA GLY A 257 -14.54 19.86 15.08
C GLY A 257 -13.66 19.58 13.86
N LYS A 258 -12.52 18.91 14.05
CA LYS A 258 -11.66 18.45 12.95
C LYS A 258 -12.43 17.55 11.96
N PRO A 259 -12.05 17.55 10.66
CA PRO A 259 -12.71 16.72 9.65
C PRO A 259 -12.75 15.24 10.05
N SER A 260 -13.85 14.57 9.70
CA SER A 260 -14.13 13.18 10.11
C SER A 260 -14.45 12.26 8.93
N SER A 261 -14.41 12.80 7.71
CA SER A 261 -14.78 12.09 6.49
C SER A 261 -14.07 12.65 5.26
N VAL A 262 -14.05 11.84 4.20
CA VAL A 262 -13.44 12.18 2.91
C VAL A 262 -14.09 13.41 2.27
N ALA A 263 -15.39 13.63 2.48
CA ALA A 263 -16.12 14.76 1.90
C ALA A 263 -15.74 16.12 2.50
N GLU A 264 -15.13 16.13 3.69
CA GLU A 264 -14.71 17.33 4.41
C GLU A 264 -13.28 17.76 4.07
N VAL A 265 -12.55 16.97 3.27
CA VAL A 265 -11.16 17.21 2.93
C VAL A 265 -10.94 17.31 1.42
N ALA A 266 -9.79 17.86 1.01
CA ALA A 266 -9.33 17.89 -0.37
C ALA A 266 -7.81 17.67 -0.42
N LEU A 267 -7.30 17.17 -1.54
CA LEU A 267 -5.86 17.10 -1.79
C LEU A 267 -5.46 18.23 -2.74
N ASP A 268 -4.56 19.09 -2.29
CA ASP A 268 -3.96 20.10 -3.14
C ASP A 268 -2.65 19.55 -3.74
N VAL A 269 -2.61 19.52 -5.07
CA VAL A 269 -1.51 19.02 -5.90
C VAL A 269 -0.83 20.12 -6.72
N GLN A 270 -1.06 21.40 -6.40
CA GLN A 270 -0.51 22.52 -7.15
C GLN A 270 1.02 22.49 -7.22
N ALA A 271 1.69 22.33 -6.07
CA ALA A 271 3.16 22.30 -6.01
C ALA A 271 3.73 21.10 -6.77
N LEU A 272 3.08 19.94 -6.65
CA LEU A 272 3.41 18.74 -7.42
C LEU A 272 3.30 18.99 -8.94
N GLY A 273 2.19 19.57 -9.39
CA GLY A 273 1.98 19.89 -10.81
C GLY A 273 3.03 20.88 -11.35
N GLN A 274 3.34 21.93 -10.58
CA GLN A 274 4.39 22.91 -10.93
C GLN A 274 5.77 22.26 -11.04
N GLN A 275 6.11 21.37 -10.11
CA GLN A 275 7.39 20.67 -10.12
C GLN A 275 7.49 19.73 -11.33
N LEU A 276 6.41 19.02 -11.67
CA LEU A 276 6.40 18.16 -12.86
C LEU A 276 6.54 18.98 -14.16
N LEU A 277 5.88 20.14 -14.25
CA LEU A 277 6.00 21.03 -15.40
C LEU A 277 7.42 21.57 -15.60
N GLN A 278 8.15 21.84 -14.51
CA GLN A 278 9.57 22.23 -14.58
C GLN A 278 10.43 21.18 -15.29
N PHE A 279 10.04 19.90 -15.21
CA PHE A 279 10.75 18.77 -15.81
C PHE A 279 9.95 18.12 -16.95
N GLN A 280 9.03 18.83 -17.60
CA GLN A 280 8.14 18.27 -18.63
C GLN A 280 8.90 17.53 -19.75
N ASP A 281 10.07 18.02 -20.16
CA ASP A 281 10.91 17.40 -21.20
C ASP A 281 11.50 16.04 -20.78
N ARG A 282 11.44 15.71 -19.48
CA ARG A 282 11.86 14.43 -18.91
C ARG A 282 10.68 13.49 -18.66
N VAL A 283 9.47 14.01 -18.60
CA VAL A 283 8.24 13.26 -18.33
C VAL A 283 7.78 12.55 -19.61
N ALA A 284 7.75 11.23 -19.57
CA ALA A 284 7.28 10.40 -20.67
C ALA A 284 5.76 10.19 -20.64
N ARG A 285 5.17 10.07 -19.46
CA ARG A 285 3.72 9.85 -19.28
C ARG A 285 3.29 10.22 -17.86
N VAL A 286 2.12 10.82 -17.73
CA VAL A 286 1.43 11.02 -16.46
C VAL A 286 0.07 10.32 -16.51
N ARG A 287 -0.25 9.53 -15.49
CA ARG A 287 -1.57 8.92 -15.29
C ARG A 287 -2.01 9.14 -13.85
N TYR A 288 -3.27 9.47 -13.62
CA TYR A 288 -3.79 9.48 -12.27
C TYR A 288 -5.22 8.95 -12.17
N TRP A 289 -5.56 8.45 -10.98
CA TRP A 289 -6.89 7.98 -10.60
C TRP A 289 -7.36 8.80 -9.41
N LEU A 290 -8.63 9.22 -9.44
CA LEU A 290 -9.25 10.01 -8.40
C LEU A 290 -10.53 9.33 -7.94
N ASN A 291 -10.71 9.21 -6.63
CA ASN A 291 -11.95 8.73 -6.06
C ASN A 291 -13.05 9.77 -6.34
N PRO A 292 -14.21 9.39 -6.91
CA PRO A 292 -15.26 10.36 -7.24
C PRO A 292 -15.79 11.17 -6.05
N ALA A 293 -15.67 10.64 -4.82
CA ALA A 293 -16.06 11.33 -3.60
C ALA A 293 -14.97 12.24 -3.01
N PHE A 294 -13.78 12.28 -3.61
CA PHE A 294 -12.63 13.01 -3.12
C PHE A 294 -12.34 14.23 -3.99
N ARG A 295 -12.09 15.37 -3.35
CA ARG A 295 -11.79 16.63 -4.04
C ARG A 295 -10.30 16.75 -4.29
N LEU A 296 -9.96 17.14 -5.51
CA LEU A 296 -8.60 17.45 -5.95
C LEU A 296 -8.54 18.95 -6.30
N GLU A 297 -7.56 19.65 -5.76
CA GLU A 297 -7.33 21.08 -5.98
C GLU A 297 -5.97 21.30 -6.65
N GLY A 298 -5.86 22.30 -7.52
CA GLY A 298 -4.58 22.66 -8.15
C GLY A 298 -4.07 21.68 -9.22
N ASP A 299 -4.94 20.88 -9.83
CA ASP A 299 -4.55 19.81 -10.78
C ASP A 299 -4.21 20.29 -12.21
N ALA A 300 -4.20 21.60 -12.46
CA ALA A 300 -3.91 22.19 -13.77
C ALA A 300 -2.58 21.69 -14.36
N GLY A 301 -1.52 21.64 -13.55
CA GLY A 301 -0.21 21.17 -14.03
C GLY A 301 -0.18 19.68 -14.38
N LEU A 302 -0.98 18.86 -13.69
CA LEU A 302 -1.12 17.44 -14.05
C LEU A 302 -1.83 17.27 -15.39
N ARG A 303 -2.89 18.06 -15.63
CA ARG A 303 -3.65 18.04 -16.89
C ARG A 303 -2.83 18.53 -18.08
N GLU A 304 -2.02 19.57 -17.88
CA GLU A 304 -1.15 20.13 -18.92
C GLU A 304 -0.11 19.11 -19.42
N LEU A 305 0.37 18.23 -18.54
CA LEU A 305 1.27 17.13 -18.88
C LEU A 305 0.57 15.92 -19.53
N GLY A 306 -0.68 16.09 -19.97
CA GLY A 306 -1.49 15.01 -20.53
C GLY A 306 -1.97 14.00 -19.47
N GLY A 307 -1.90 14.34 -18.19
CA GLY A 307 -2.51 13.56 -17.13
C GLY A 307 -4.04 13.64 -17.26
N GLU A 308 -4.66 12.55 -17.69
CA GLU A 308 -6.11 12.42 -17.67
C GLU A 308 -6.54 11.55 -16.49
N PRO A 309 -7.63 11.93 -15.76
CA PRO A 309 -8.24 11.07 -14.78
C PRO A 309 -8.67 9.78 -15.46
N GLN A 310 -7.99 8.70 -15.10
CA GLN A 310 -8.32 7.37 -15.57
C GLN A 310 -9.65 6.94 -14.93
N PRO A 311 -10.47 6.12 -15.62
CA PRO A 311 -11.67 5.56 -15.01
C PRO A 311 -11.28 4.81 -13.73
N ALA A 312 -12.17 4.86 -12.73
CA ALA A 312 -11.96 4.11 -11.50
C ALA A 312 -11.72 2.64 -11.87
N MET A 313 -10.57 2.10 -11.41
CA MET A 313 -10.12 0.75 -11.76
C MET A 313 -11.14 -0.30 -11.33
#